data_AF-A0A0B4VG29-F1
#
_entry.id   AF-A0A0B4VG29-F1
#
_cell.length_a   1.000
_cell.length_b   1.000
_cell.length_c   1.000
_cell.angle_alpha   90.00
_cell.angle_beta   90.00
_cell.angle_gamma   90.00
#
_symmetry.space_group_name_H-M   'P 1'
#
loop_
_entity.id
_entity.type
_entity.pdbx_description
1 polymer ?
#
loop_
_entity_poly.entity_id
_entity_poly.type
_entity_poly.pdbx_seq_one_letter_code
_entity_poly.pdbx_strand_id
1 'polypeptide(L)'
;LILYIALTSSAMLIMHLTMSKTLQNAMLISPHSPITASFFLLSLLSLGGLPPLSGFSPKWLILQELTTRNLIPLASVMAIMTLLSLMFYLRTTYISTMTIPPTTTPLKNTWRFKPNPNTPTLSLLLPTSLLLLPITPMMIQ
;
A
#
# COMPACT_ATOMS: atom_id res chain seq x y z
N LEU A 1 -5.10 3.45 14.99
CA LEU A 1 -3.96 4.39 14.86
C LEU A 1 -2.64 3.66 14.59
N ILE A 2 -2.23 2.68 15.42
CA ILE A 2 -1.00 1.87 15.22
C ILE A 2 -0.95 1.25 13.81
N LEU A 3 -2.06 0.66 13.34
CA LEU A 3 -2.17 0.09 11.99
C LEU A 3 -1.92 1.13 10.88
N TYR A 4 -2.41 2.36 11.03
CA TYR A 4 -2.16 3.44 10.07
C TYR A 4 -0.70 3.92 10.08
N ILE A 5 -0.05 3.95 11.24
CA ILE A 5 1.39 4.26 11.34
C ILE A 5 2.21 3.18 10.63
N ALA A 6 1.88 1.90 10.84
CA ALA A 6 2.57 0.79 10.17
C ALA A 6 2.39 0.82 8.65
N LEU A 7 1.16 1.09 8.16
CA LEU A 7 0.85 1.19 6.72
C LEU A 7 1.58 2.35 6.03
N THR A 8 1.53 3.53 6.63
CA THR A 8 2.16 4.73 6.04
C THR A 8 3.67 4.65 6.09
N SER A 9 4.25 4.14 7.19
CA SER A 9 5.69 3.94 7.31
C SER A 9 6.23 2.90 6.33
N SER A 10 5.52 1.78 6.11
CA SER A 10 5.95 0.76 5.14
C SER A 10 6.00 1.31 3.71
N ALA A 11 4.96 2.01 3.26
CA ALA A 11 4.91 2.63 1.93
C ALA A 11 5.99 3.72 1.75
N MET A 12 6.18 4.58 2.76
CA MET A 12 7.21 5.63 2.74
C MET A 12 8.62 5.05 2.72
N LEU A 13 8.86 3.95 3.44
CA LEU A 13 10.17 3.30 3.46
C LEU A 13 10.52 2.72 2.08
N ILE A 14 9.54 2.14 1.36
CA ILE A 14 9.75 1.66 -0.02
C ILE A 14 10.10 2.82 -0.96
N MET A 15 9.40 3.96 -0.86
CA MET A 15 9.72 5.13 -1.68
C MET A 15 11.12 5.69 -1.37
N HIS A 16 11.52 5.70 -0.09
CA HIS A 16 12.85 6.11 0.32
C HIS A 16 13.94 5.19 -0.24
N LEU A 17 13.76 3.86 -0.14
CA LEU A 17 14.72 2.88 -0.65
C LEU A 17 14.88 2.92 -2.17
N THR A 18 13.81 3.26 -2.89
CA THR A 18 13.79 3.35 -4.36
C THR A 18 14.08 4.77 -4.89
N MET A 19 14.31 5.75 -4.01
CA MET A 19 14.53 7.17 -4.36
C MET A 19 13.43 7.75 -5.28
N SER A 20 12.19 7.28 -5.12
CA SER A 20 11.06 7.62 -6.00
C SER A 20 10.24 8.79 -5.43
N LYS A 21 10.72 10.03 -5.64
CA LYS A 21 10.01 11.25 -5.22
C LYS A 21 8.88 11.68 -6.16
N THR A 22 8.90 11.21 -7.40
CA THR A 22 7.93 11.55 -8.45
C THR A 22 7.28 10.30 -9.02
N LEU A 23 6.09 10.46 -9.60
CA LEU A 23 5.41 9.36 -10.31
C LEU A 23 6.26 8.77 -11.43
N GLN A 24 7.06 9.61 -12.10
CA GLN A 24 7.95 9.17 -13.17
C GLN A 24 9.07 8.26 -12.65
N ASN A 25 9.64 8.57 -11.48
CA ASN A 25 10.65 7.72 -10.85
C ASN A 25 10.04 6.41 -10.32
N ALA A 26 8.79 6.44 -9.87
CA ALA A 26 8.09 5.25 -9.40
C ALA A 26 7.87 4.19 -10.51
N MET A 27 7.83 4.60 -11.79
CA MET A 27 7.74 3.65 -12.91
C MET A 27 8.97 2.74 -13.03
N LEU A 28 10.14 3.19 -12.56
CA LEU A 28 11.40 2.45 -12.67
C LEU A 28 11.55 1.33 -11.62
N ILE A 29 10.61 1.21 -10.67
CA ILE A 29 10.66 0.19 -9.60
C ILE A 29 10.49 -1.22 -10.19
N SER A 30 9.48 -1.40 -11.06
CA SER A 30 9.17 -2.69 -11.70
C SER A 30 10.36 -3.32 -12.46
N PRO A 31 11.02 -2.61 -13.40
CA PRO A 31 12.14 -3.20 -14.13
C PRO A 31 13.41 -3.39 -13.28
N HIS A 32 13.57 -2.65 -12.18
CA HIS A 32 14.74 -2.80 -11.31
C HIS A 32 14.58 -3.98 -10.35
N SER A 33 13.40 -4.18 -9.77
CA SER A 33 13.13 -5.34 -8.91
C SER A 33 11.62 -5.62 -8.83
N PRO A 34 11.12 -6.67 -9.50
CA PRO A 34 9.68 -6.93 -9.54
C PRO A 34 9.09 -7.28 -8.17
N ILE A 35 9.90 -7.84 -7.25
CA ILE A 35 9.48 -8.14 -5.88
C ILE A 35 9.20 -6.87 -5.06
N THR A 36 10.02 -5.83 -5.17
CA THR A 36 9.76 -4.59 -4.41
C THR A 36 8.56 -3.85 -4.98
N ALA A 37 8.35 -3.92 -6.29
CA ALA A 37 7.18 -3.41 -6.97
C ALA A 37 5.88 -4.06 -6.47
N SER A 38 5.85 -5.39 -6.31
CA SER A 38 4.67 -6.07 -5.79
C SER A 38 4.35 -5.69 -4.34
N PHE A 39 5.36 -5.59 -3.46
CA PHE A 39 5.17 -5.11 -2.09
C PHE A 39 4.72 -3.64 -2.04
N PHE A 40 5.22 -2.80 -2.95
CA PHE A 40 4.76 -1.41 -3.08
C PHE A 40 3.28 -1.34 -3.47
N LEU A 41 2.86 -2.13 -4.46
CA LEU A 41 1.46 -2.24 -4.85
C LEU A 41 0.58 -2.71 -3.69
N LEU A 42 0.99 -3.78 -2.99
CA LEU A 42 0.24 -4.34 -1.88
C LEU A 42 0.06 -3.32 -0.73
N SER A 43 1.11 -2.55 -0.41
CA SER A 43 1.05 -1.50 0.64
C SER A 43 0.22 -0.28 0.25
N LEU A 44 0.18 0.11 -1.03
CA LEU A 44 -0.71 1.18 -1.50
C LEU A 44 -2.18 0.72 -1.52
N LEU A 45 -2.44 -0.51 -1.95
CA LEU A 45 -3.79 -1.08 -1.93
C LEU A 45 -4.30 -1.28 -0.50
N SER A 46 -3.43 -1.57 0.47
CA SER A 46 -3.83 -1.68 1.87
C SER A 46 -4.21 -0.32 2.46
N LEU A 47 -3.51 0.77 2.11
CA LEU A 47 -3.95 2.14 2.43
C LEU A 47 -5.33 2.47 1.81
N GLY A 48 -5.61 1.92 0.63
CA GLY A 48 -6.93 1.99 -0.02
C GLY A 48 -8.03 1.26 0.76
N GLY A 49 -7.69 0.24 1.54
CA GLY A 49 -8.63 -0.54 2.36
C GLY A 49 -9.42 -1.57 1.54
N LEU A 50 -8.74 -2.36 0.71
CA LEU A 50 -9.35 -3.47 -0.02
C LEU A 50 -9.59 -4.70 0.88
N PRO A 51 -10.65 -5.49 0.62
CA PRO A 51 -11.13 -6.55 1.52
C PRO A 51 -10.14 -7.69 1.87
N PRO A 52 -9.09 -8.02 1.08
CA PRO A 52 -8.08 -8.97 1.55
C PRO A 52 -6.98 -8.37 2.43
N LEU A 53 -6.92 -7.04 2.58
CA LEU A 53 -5.79 -6.32 3.19
C LEU A 53 -6.19 -5.68 4.53
N SER A 54 -5.21 -5.56 5.43
CA SER A 54 -5.43 -5.11 6.81
C SER A 54 -6.07 -3.71 6.93
N GLY A 55 -5.85 -2.81 5.97
CA GLY A 55 -6.41 -1.45 6.01
C GLY A 55 -7.92 -1.38 5.78
N PHE A 56 -8.57 -2.49 5.41
CA PHE A 56 -10.03 -2.57 5.39
C PHE A 56 -10.63 -2.65 6.80
N SER A 57 -9.97 -3.32 7.74
CA SER A 57 -10.52 -3.60 9.06
C SER A 57 -10.98 -2.35 9.84
N PRO A 58 -10.22 -1.23 9.93
CA PRO A 58 -10.70 -0.07 10.66
C PRO A 58 -11.90 0.60 9.98
N LYS A 59 -11.92 0.67 8.64
CA LYS A 59 -13.04 1.27 7.89
C LYS A 59 -14.31 0.44 8.06
N TRP A 60 -14.17 -0.88 8.00
CA TRP A 60 -15.27 -1.81 8.18
C TRP A 60 -15.87 -1.74 9.59
N LEU A 61 -15.03 -1.70 10.64
CA LEU A 61 -15.50 -1.56 12.02
C LEU A 61 -16.23 -0.24 12.26
N ILE A 62 -15.74 0.86 11.69
CA ILE A 62 -16.42 2.16 11.77
C ILE A 62 -17.79 2.10 11.09
N LEU A 63 -17.88 1.48 9.92
CA LEU A 63 -19.15 1.31 9.22
C LEU A 63 -20.13 0.45 10.03
N GLN A 64 -19.67 -0.64 10.64
CA GLN A 64 -20.49 -1.49 11.50
C GLN A 64 -21.09 -0.69 12.66
N GLU A 65 -20.28 0.06 13.40
CA GLU A 65 -20.74 0.92 14.51
C GLU A 65 -21.70 2.04 14.07
N LEU A 66 -21.52 2.60 12.87
CA LEU A 66 -22.43 3.63 12.35
C LEU A 66 -23.79 3.04 11.96
N THR A 67 -23.80 1.82 11.42
CA THR A 67 -25.05 1.13 11.09
C THR A 67 -25.83 0.71 12.32
N THR A 68 -25.17 0.25 13.40
CA THR A 68 -25.85 -0.12 14.65
C THR A 68 -26.47 1.09 15.35
N ARG A 69 -25.91 2.29 15.13
CA ARG A 69 -26.45 3.58 15.64
C ARG A 69 -27.45 4.26 14.69
N ASN A 70 -27.91 3.60 13.64
CA ASN A 70 -28.84 4.12 12.63
C ASN A 70 -28.35 5.36 11.86
N LEU A 71 -27.05 5.62 11.80
CA LEU A 71 -26.44 6.75 11.06
C LEU A 71 -26.09 6.36 9.61
N ILE A 72 -27.07 5.80 8.90
CA ILE A 72 -26.93 5.30 7.52
C ILE A 72 -26.44 6.37 6.52
N PRO A 73 -26.99 7.61 6.48
CA PRO A 73 -26.53 8.61 5.52
C PRO A 73 -25.06 8.97 5.74
N LEU A 74 -24.61 9.09 6.99
CA LEU A 74 -23.22 9.37 7.33
C LEU A 74 -22.29 8.24 6.88
N ALA A 75 -22.70 6.98 7.11
CA ALA A 75 -21.96 5.80 6.67
C ALA A 75 -21.77 5.79 5.15
N SER A 76 -22.80 6.15 4.38
CA SER A 76 -22.73 6.19 2.91
C SER A 76 -21.77 7.27 2.39
N VAL A 77 -21.80 8.47 2.98
CA VAL A 77 -20.88 9.56 2.61
C VAL A 77 -19.43 9.17 2.91
N MET A 78 -19.18 8.55 4.07
CA MET A 78 -17.85 8.04 4.40
C MET A 78 -17.38 6.97 3.42
N ALA A 79 -18.23 6.03 3.04
CA ALA A 79 -17.90 4.99 2.06
C ALA A 79 -17.51 5.61 0.70
N ILE A 80 -18.28 6.58 0.20
CA ILE A 80 -17.99 7.26 -1.07
C ILE A 80 -16.67 8.05 -0.99
N MET A 81 -16.39 8.73 0.11
CA MET A 81 -15.12 9.45 0.31
C MET A 81 -13.92 8.50 0.31
N THR A 82 -14.06 7.28 0.83
CA THR A 82 -12.97 6.30 0.78
C THR A 82 -12.67 5.83 -0.65
N LEU A 83 -13.69 5.68 -1.50
CA LEU A 83 -13.51 5.33 -2.92
C LEU A 83 -12.72 6.41 -3.67
N LEU A 84 -12.92 7.69 -3.34
CA LEU A 84 -12.14 8.78 -3.94
C LEU A 84 -10.65 8.67 -3.63
N SER A 85 -10.29 8.37 -2.36
CA SER A 85 -8.88 8.14 -1.98
C SER A 85 -8.28 6.91 -2.67
N LEU A 86 -9.09 5.87 -2.87
CA LEU A 86 -8.68 4.64 -3.53
C LEU A 86 -8.35 4.87 -5.02
N MET A 87 -9.08 5.75 -5.70
CA MET A 87 -8.79 6.11 -7.10
C MET A 87 -7.38 6.67 -7.29
N PHE A 88 -6.90 7.48 -6.33
CA PHE A 88 -5.52 7.98 -6.36
C PHE A 88 -4.50 6.85 -6.23
N TYR A 89 -4.68 5.95 -5.26
CA TYR A 89 -3.76 4.82 -5.05
C TYR A 89 -3.77 3.83 -6.23
N LEU A 90 -4.92 3.58 -6.86
CA LEU A 90 -4.97 2.75 -8.06
C LEU A 90 -4.19 3.35 -9.23
N ARG A 91 -4.25 4.67 -9.41
CA ARG A 91 -3.48 5.33 -10.48
C ARG A 91 -1.97 5.19 -10.24
N THR A 92 -1.50 5.35 -9.01
CA THR A 92 -0.07 5.25 -8.70
C THR A 92 0.44 3.82 -8.84
N THR A 93 -0.33 2.81 -8.42
CA THR A 93 0.04 1.40 -8.61
C THR A 93 0.03 1.01 -10.09
N TYR A 94 -0.97 1.47 -10.85
CA TYR A 94 -1.05 1.23 -12.29
C TYR A 94 0.22 1.69 -13.01
N ILE A 95 0.65 2.93 -12.75
CA ILE A 95 1.84 3.54 -13.36
C ILE A 95 3.14 2.85 -12.89
N SER A 96 3.24 2.45 -11.63
CA SER A 96 4.49 1.92 -11.06
C SER A 96 4.75 0.43 -11.33
N THR A 97 3.70 -0.39 -11.42
CA THR A 97 3.85 -1.86 -11.50
C THR A 97 3.21 -2.49 -12.71
N MET A 98 2.04 -2.01 -13.15
CA MET A 98 1.25 -2.66 -14.20
C MET A 98 1.71 -2.24 -15.61
N THR A 99 2.32 -1.07 -15.75
CA THR A 99 2.88 -0.60 -17.01
C THR A 99 4.40 -0.75 -17.06
N ILE A 100 4.93 -1.12 -18.23
CA ILE A 100 6.37 -1.18 -18.47
C ILE A 100 6.86 0.22 -18.90
N PRO A 101 7.81 0.85 -18.18
CA PRO A 101 8.36 2.14 -18.59
C PRO A 101 9.22 2.04 -19.86
N PRO A 102 9.46 3.16 -20.56
CA PRO A 102 10.43 3.19 -21.64
C PRO A 102 11.83 2.78 -21.13
N THR A 103 12.50 1.91 -21.89
CA THR A 103 13.82 1.39 -21.52
C THR A 103 14.88 2.48 -21.63
N THR A 104 15.55 2.78 -20.51
CA THR A 104 16.66 3.74 -20.49
C THR A 104 18.00 3.00 -20.47
N THR A 105 19.05 3.61 -21.02
CA THR A 105 20.41 3.04 -21.07
C THR A 105 20.97 2.59 -19.69
N PRO A 106 20.73 3.28 -18.55
CA PRO A 106 21.22 2.79 -17.25
C PRO A 106 20.50 1.53 -16.77
N LEU A 107 19.24 1.30 -17.17
CA LEU A 107 18.46 0.10 -16.82
C LEU A 107 19.12 -1.18 -17.35
N LYS A 108 19.85 -1.07 -18.46
CA LYS A 108 20.59 -2.20 -19.02
C LYS A 108 21.71 -2.60 -18.06
N ASN A 109 22.46 -1.68 -17.45
CA ASN A 109 23.62 -2.08 -16.65
C ASN A 109 23.30 -2.54 -15.22
N THR A 110 22.05 -2.47 -14.77
CA THR A 110 21.65 -2.79 -13.38
C THR A 110 21.72 -4.27 -13.04
N TRP A 111 21.59 -5.19 -14.01
CA TRP A 111 21.66 -6.64 -13.74
C TRP A 111 22.99 -7.07 -13.10
N ARG A 112 24.04 -6.26 -13.26
CA ARG A 112 25.41 -6.59 -12.83
C ARG A 112 25.72 -6.13 -11.42
N PHE A 113 24.92 -5.22 -10.88
CA PHE A 113 25.07 -4.74 -9.50
C PHE A 113 24.27 -5.62 -8.56
N LYS A 114 24.93 -6.20 -7.55
CA LYS A 114 24.24 -6.90 -6.47
C LYS A 114 23.56 -5.86 -5.58
N PRO A 115 22.23 -5.90 -5.41
CA PRO A 115 21.58 -5.06 -4.41
C PRO A 115 22.05 -5.53 -3.02
N ASN A 116 22.44 -4.59 -2.16
CA ASN A 116 22.73 -4.84 -0.76
C ASN A 116 21.61 -4.23 0.11
N PRO A 117 20.45 -4.92 0.27
CA PRO A 117 19.34 -4.34 1.00
C PRO A 117 19.53 -4.57 2.50
N ASN A 118 20.17 -3.63 3.20
CA ASN A 118 20.12 -3.62 4.65
C ASN A 118 18.81 -2.97 5.10
N THR A 119 17.70 -3.73 5.07
CA THR A 119 16.35 -3.20 5.31
C THR A 119 15.56 -3.98 6.37
N PRO A 120 16.09 -4.18 7.59
CA PRO A 120 15.40 -4.95 8.64
C PRO A 120 14.08 -4.31 9.08
N THR A 121 13.97 -2.98 8.98
CA THR A 121 12.75 -2.23 9.30
C THR A 121 11.62 -2.54 8.31
N LEU A 122 11.95 -2.65 7.02
CA LEU A 122 10.98 -3.00 5.98
C LEU A 122 10.38 -4.39 6.22
N SER A 123 11.24 -5.37 6.54
CA SER A 123 10.81 -6.76 6.75
C SER A 123 9.88 -6.92 7.95
N LEU A 124 9.98 -6.05 8.96
CA LEU A 124 9.08 -6.07 10.11
C LEU A 124 7.74 -5.38 9.80
N LEU A 125 7.79 -4.24 9.11
CA LEU A 125 6.61 -3.41 8.84
C LEU A 125 5.71 -3.97 7.72
N LEU A 126 6.26 -4.61 6.71
CA LEU A 126 5.50 -5.19 5.59
C LEU A 126 4.45 -6.24 6.03
N PRO A 127 4.83 -7.33 6.72
CA PRO A 127 3.87 -8.38 7.07
C PRO A 127 2.82 -7.88 8.05
N THR A 128 3.20 -7.03 9.01
CA THR A 128 2.27 -6.40 9.95
C THR A 128 1.27 -5.50 9.21
N SER A 129 1.71 -4.78 8.18
CA SER A 129 0.82 -3.94 7.38
C SER A 129 -0.11 -4.71 6.44
N LEU A 130 0.20 -5.97 6.07
CA LEU A 130 -0.58 -6.72 5.06
C LEU A 130 -1.49 -7.79 5.68
N LEU A 131 -0.96 -8.58 6.61
CA LEU A 131 -1.57 -9.84 7.06
C LEU A 131 -2.29 -9.74 8.42
N LEU A 132 -2.64 -8.54 8.86
CA LEU A 132 -3.30 -8.34 10.16
C LEU A 132 -4.82 -8.63 10.15
N LEU A 133 -5.41 -8.89 8.98
CA LEU A 133 -6.85 -9.13 8.84
C LEU A 133 -7.40 -10.36 9.60
N PRO A 134 -6.76 -11.55 9.64
CA PRO A 134 -7.28 -12.68 10.42
C PRO A 134 -7.29 -12.47 11.94
N ILE A 135 -6.60 -11.44 12.45
CA ILE A 135 -6.55 -11.14 13.89
C ILE A 135 -7.68 -10.16 14.29
N THR A 136 -8.42 -9.60 13.32
CA THR A 136 -9.55 -8.70 13.61
C THR A 136 -10.62 -9.27 14.54
N PRO A 137 -11.03 -10.57 14.51
CA PRO A 137 -12.00 -11.07 15.47
C PRO A 137 -11.51 -11.00 16.91
N MET A 138 -10.20 -11.14 17.15
CA MET A 138 -9.63 -10.99 18.50
C MET A 138 -9.64 -9.54 19.01
N MET A 139 -9.82 -8.55 18.12
CA MET A 139 -9.89 -7.14 18.50
C MET A 139 -11.32 -6.67 18.81
N ILE A 140 -12.33 -7.45 18.43
CA ILE A 140 -13.75 -7.10 18.53
C ILE A 140 -14.40 -7.79 19.74
N GLN A 141 -13.87 -8.93 20.17
CA GLN A 141 -14.21 -9.57 21.44
C GLN A 141 -13.73 -8.75 22.63
#